data_AF-A0A951CPI9-F1
#
_entry.id   AF-A0A951CPI9-F1
#
_cell.length_a   1.000
_cell.length_b   1.000
_cell.length_c   1.000
_cell.angle_alpha   90.00
_cell.angle_beta   90.00
_cell.angle_gamma   90.00
#
_symmetry.space_group_name_H-M   'P 1'
#
loop_
_entity.id
_entity.type
_entity.pdbx_description
1 polymer ?
#
loop_
_entity_poly.entity_id
_entity_poly.type
_entity_poly.pdbx_seq_one_letter_code
_entity_poly.pdbx_strand_id
1 'polypeptide(L)' 'DWLQDHEASTNHILGFPFTKHGLQLGVEASLRGLARVAPTQAHRYTLVDMANKVRPFSTF' A
#
# COMPACT_ATOMS: atom_id res chain seq x y z
N ASP A 1 10.64 4.32 -3.72
CA ASP A 1 11.27 3.95 -4.98
C ASP A 1 12.60 3.27 -4.66
N TRP A 2 12.55 1.96 -4.35
CA TRP A 2 13.72 1.21 -3.84
C TRP A 2 13.79 -0.17 -4.52
N LEU A 3 12.62 -0.75 -4.80
CA LEU A 3 12.46 -1.98 -5.58
C LEU A 3 12.72 -1.84 -7.08
N GLN A 4 12.92 -0.63 -7.61
CA GLN A 4 13.33 -0.48 -9.01
C GLN A 4 14.78 -0.96 -9.24
N ASP A 5 15.63 -0.88 -8.21
CA ASP A 5 17.07 -1.11 -8.32
C ASP A 5 17.57 -2.38 -7.61
N HIS A 6 16.69 -3.11 -6.91
CA HIS A 6 17.08 -4.26 -6.08
C HIS A 6 16.17 -5.47 -6.29
N GLU A 7 16.77 -6.64 -6.56
CA GLU A 7 16.03 -7.90 -6.67
C GLU A 7 15.42 -8.31 -5.31
N ALA A 8 14.15 -8.68 -5.36
CA ALA A 8 13.41 -9.13 -4.19
C ALA A 8 13.90 -10.51 -3.73
N SER A 9 14.63 -10.56 -2.61
CA SER A 9 14.84 -11.82 -1.88
C SER A 9 13.50 -12.34 -1.32
N THR A 10 13.33 -13.66 -1.24
CA THR A 10 12.11 -14.43 -0.89
C THR A 10 11.49 -14.14 0.50
N ASN A 11 11.93 -13.09 1.19
CA ASN A 11 11.53 -12.73 2.54
C ASN A 11 10.20 -11.97 2.52
N HIS A 12 9.30 -12.26 3.46
CA HIS A 12 8.04 -11.51 3.61
C HIS A 12 8.29 -10.22 4.40
N ILE A 13 7.72 -9.09 3.96
CA ILE A 13 7.77 -7.83 4.71
C ILE A 13 6.42 -7.60 5.38
N LEU A 14 6.41 -7.52 6.71
CA LEU A 14 5.22 -7.23 7.52
C LEU A 14 4.03 -8.17 7.23
N GLY A 15 4.32 -9.43 6.86
CA GLY A 15 3.31 -10.44 6.52
C GLY A 15 2.85 -10.44 5.06
N PHE A 16 3.35 -9.52 4.23
CA PHE A 16 3.08 -9.49 2.78
C PHE A 16 4.25 -10.07 1.99
N PRO A 17 4.00 -10.78 0.88
CA PRO A 17 5.07 -11.19 -0.03
C PRO A 17 5.87 -9.98 -0.51
N PHE A 18 7.21 -10.07 -0.52
CA PHE A 18 8.09 -9.02 -1.05
C PHE A 18 8.09 -9.00 -2.58
N THR A 19 6.89 -8.94 -3.16
CA THR A 19 6.66 -8.69 -4.57
C THR A 19 6.09 -7.29 -4.72
N LYS A 20 6.22 -6.69 -5.90
CA LYS A 20 5.62 -5.38 -6.20
C LYS A 20 4.13 -5.34 -5.83
N HIS A 21 3.41 -6.41 -6.13
CA HIS A 21 1.99 -6.54 -5.81
C HIS A 21 1.72 -6.67 -4.31
N GLY A 22 2.48 -7.51 -3.59
CA GLY A 22 2.33 -7.67 -2.14
C GLY A 22 2.61 -6.39 -1.37
N LEU A 23 3.61 -5.61 -1.79
CA LEU A 23 3.91 -4.31 -1.19
C LEU A 23 2.83 -3.26 -1.49
N GLN A 24 2.31 -3.22 -2.71
CA GLN A 24 1.18 -2.35 -3.05
C GLN A 24 -0.04 -2.67 -2.17
N LEU A 25 -0.34 -3.96 -1.97
CA LEU A 25 -1.42 -4.42 -1.10
C LEU A 25 -1.20 -4.02 0.36
N GLY A 26 0.03 -4.21 0.88
CA GLY A 26 0.38 -3.84 2.25
C GLY A 26 0.31 -2.33 2.51
N VAL A 27 0.74 -1.52 1.55
CA VAL A 27 0.64 -0.05 1.61
C VAL A 27 -0.83 0.39 1.54
N GLU A 28 -1.63 -0.18 0.63
CA GLU A 28 -3.07 0.11 0.55
C GLU A 28 -3.77 -0.21 1.88
N ALA A 29 -3.54 -1.41 2.42
CA ALA A 29 -4.15 -1.84 3.67
C ALA A 29 -3.79 -0.91 4.83
N SER A 30 -2.52 -0.50 4.92
CA SER A 30 -2.04 0.43 5.94
C SER A 30 -2.69 1.81 5.82
N LEU A 31 -2.77 2.37 4.60
CA LEU A 31 -3.42 3.66 4.34
C LEU A 31 -4.92 3.62 4.67
N ARG A 32 -5.61 2.53 4.33
CA ARG A 32 -7.02 2.34 4.70
C ARG A 32 -7.20 2.18 6.21
N GLY A 33 -6.26 1.52 6.89
CA GLY A 33 -6.21 1.42 8.35
C GLY A 33 -6.11 2.81 9.01
N LEU A 34 -5.15 3.62 8.55
CA LEU A 34 -4.98 5.01 9.02
C LEU A 34 -6.21 5.87 8.73
N ALA A 35 -6.83 5.72 7.56
CA ALA A 35 -8.00 6.49 7.18
C ALA A 35 -9.20 6.23 8.12
N ARG A 36 -9.33 5.02 8.68
CA ARG A 36 -10.42 4.68 9.63
C ARG A 36 -10.29 5.41 10.96
N VAL A 37 -9.06 5.70 11.39
CA VAL A 37 -8.77 6.36 12.68
C VAL A 37 -8.42 7.84 12.53
N ALA A 38 -8.54 8.39 11.31
CA ALA A 38 -8.20 9.78 11.03
C ALA A 38 -9.14 10.75 11.79
N PRO A 39 -8.58 11.76 12.49
CA PRO A 39 -9.37 12.66 13.35
C PRO A 39 -10.21 13.67 12.55
N THR A 40 -9.86 13.94 11.29
CA THR A 40 -10.58 14.88 10.42
C THR A 40 -10.97 14.24 9.10
N GLN A 41 -12.07 14.72 8.52
CA GLN A 41 -12.55 14.23 7.21
C GLN A 41 -11.54 14.54 6.09
N ALA A 42 -10.92 15.73 6.12
CA ALA A 42 -9.90 16.11 5.15
C ALA A 42 -8.72 15.12 5.17
N HIS A 43 -8.19 14.79 6.35
CA HIS A 43 -7.09 13.83 6.47
C HIS A 43 -7.50 12.43 6.01
N ARG A 44 -8.72 11.99 6.34
CA ARG A 44 -9.29 10.72 5.86
C ARG A 44 -9.34 10.67 4.33
N TYR A 45 -9.82 11.72 3.68
CA TYR A 45 -9.91 11.76 2.21
C TYR A 45 -8.54 11.71 1.55
N THR A 46 -7.56 12.44 2.08
CA THR A 46 -6.17 12.37 1.59
C THR A 46 -5.62 10.95 1.67
N LEU A 47 -5.82 10.25 2.78
CA LEU A 47 -5.34 8.87 2.96
C LEU A 47 -6.05 7.89 2.01
N VAL A 48 -7.35 8.07 1.79
CA VAL A 48 -8.12 7.24 0.84
C VAL A 48 -7.67 7.47 -0.61
N ASP A 49 -7.42 8.72 -1.00
CA ASP A 49 -6.92 9.05 -2.33
C ASP A 49 -5.51 8.45 -2.56
N MET A 50 -4.62 8.56 -1.56
CA MET A 50 -3.32 7.90 -1.60
C MET A 50 -3.45 6.38 -1.73
N ALA A 51 -4.39 5.75 -1.00
CA ALA A 51 -4.63 4.31 -1.11
C ALA A 51 -5.10 3.92 -2.51
N ASN A 52 -6.00 4.71 -3.10
CA ASN A 52 -6.51 4.46 -4.45
C ASN A 52 -5.42 4.61 -5.52
N LYS A 53 -4.47 5.53 -5.34
CA LYS A 53 -3.31 5.70 -6.25
C LYS A 53 -2.36 4.50 -6.23
N VAL A 54 -2.22 3.83 -5.08
CA VAL A 54 -1.32 2.68 -4.91
C VAL A 54 -1.98 1.37 -5.36
N ARG A 55 -3.31 1.34 -5.48
CA ARG A 55 -4.07 0.16 -5.86
C ARG A 55 -3.53 -0.44 -7.18
N PRO A 56 -3.10 -1.71 -7.19
CA PRO A 56 -2.70 -2.37 -8.42
C PRO A 56 -3.90 -2.47 -9.37
N PHE A 57 -3.71 -2.09 -10.64
CA PHE A 57 -4.72 -2.33 -11.67
C PHE A 57 -4.92 -3.84 -11.82
N SER A 58 -6.08 -4.33 -11.38
CA SER A 58 -6.52 -5.70 -11.62
C SER A 58 -7.09 -5.77 -13.04
N THR A 59 -6.29 -6.20 -14.01
CA THR A 59 -6.82 -6.74 -15.27
C THR A 59 -7.31 -8.14 -14.95
N PHE A 60 -8.62 -8.30 -14.76
CA PHE A 60 -9.27 -9.60 -14.63
C PHE A 60 -8.91 -10.52 -15.82
#